data_AF-I4B4Z5-F1
#
_entry.id   AF-I4B4Z5-F1
#
_cell.length_a   1.000
_cell.length_b   1.000
_cell.length_c   1.000
_cell.angle_alpha   90.00
_cell.angle_beta   90.00
_cell.angle_gamma   90.00
#
_symmetry.space_group_name_H-M   'P 1'
#
loop_
_entity.id
_entity.type
_entity.pdbx_description
1 polymer ?
#
loop_
_entity_poly.entity_id
_entity_poly.type
_entity_poly.pdbx_seq_one_letter_code
_entity_poly.pdbx_strand_id
1 'polypeptide(L)'
;MLHQKPSNTPLCIFVLAITLALPAFAARAKKPRMTTNSCLKTWHIERHTSPWSGLTGDAAAEEATFTVRAVRQRPADPNLIAQPSGIAANDFLLFRSEKTRAVVVNAQYFSDLTRQDATGKPLRNGGFIGAATPAALKRWQGAELLGLLLEQQIILTYAHLESKVCLVSATEEGGVYRAELTGEHVYYTNARNVSGFRFLFEADSQTGKMRVR
;
A
#
# COMPACT_ATOMS: atom_id res chain seq x y z
N MET A 1 8.02 35.50 66.21
CA MET A 1 7.07 36.31 67.02
C MET A 1 6.36 37.25 66.07
N LEU A 2 5.06 36.98 65.84
CA LEU A 2 3.93 37.85 66.22
C LEU A 2 3.89 39.14 65.39
N HIS A 3 3.07 39.16 64.34
CA HIS A 3 1.65 39.57 64.32
C HIS A 3 1.52 41.03 63.91
N GLN A 4 0.88 41.29 62.76
CA GLN A 4 -0.39 42.03 62.70
C GLN A 4 -0.90 42.19 61.26
N LYS A 5 -2.15 41.76 61.05
CA LYS A 5 -3.08 42.20 59.99
C LYS A 5 -3.71 43.54 60.41
N PRO A 6 -4.19 44.35 59.46
CA PRO A 6 -5.64 44.52 59.25
C PRO A 6 -6.00 44.48 57.72
N SER A 7 -7.12 43.89 57.25
CA SER A 7 -8.55 44.30 57.36
C SER A 7 -8.78 45.72 56.82
N ASN A 8 -9.65 46.07 55.85
CA ASN A 8 -10.87 45.44 55.32
C ASN A 8 -11.35 46.23 54.06
N THR A 9 -11.88 45.51 53.04
CA THR A 9 -13.04 45.80 52.13
C THR A 9 -13.20 47.15 51.36
N PRO A 10 -14.16 47.29 50.41
CA PRO A 10 -14.30 46.58 49.14
C PRO A 10 -14.47 47.56 47.94
N LEU A 11 -14.19 47.15 46.70
CA LEU A 11 -14.69 47.86 45.52
C LEU A 11 -15.36 46.89 44.56
N CYS A 12 -16.69 46.89 44.62
CA CYS A 12 -17.55 46.31 43.60
C CYS A 12 -17.34 47.09 42.29
N ILE A 13 -16.83 46.43 41.26
CA ILE A 13 -17.03 46.88 39.88
C ILE A 13 -17.77 45.76 39.16
N PHE A 14 -19.06 46.03 38.94
CA PHE A 14 -19.87 45.35 37.94
C PHE A 14 -19.26 45.61 36.57
N VAL A 15 -18.78 44.57 35.89
CA VAL A 15 -18.60 44.62 34.44
C VAL A 15 -19.54 43.63 33.80
N LEU A 16 -20.51 44.24 33.11
CA LEU A 16 -21.46 43.72 32.15
C LEU A 16 -21.03 42.42 31.46
N ALA A 17 -21.85 41.39 31.62
CA ALA A 17 -21.89 40.26 30.72
C ALA A 17 -22.42 40.73 29.35
N ILE A 18 -21.53 40.81 28.36
CA ILE A 18 -21.92 40.88 26.95
C ILE A 18 -21.94 39.44 26.44
N THR A 19 -23.10 38.80 26.53
CA THR A 19 -23.41 37.56 25.82
C THR A 19 -23.56 37.89 24.33
N LEU A 20 -22.46 37.88 23.60
CA LEU A 20 -22.48 37.80 22.14
C LEU A 20 -23.00 36.41 21.76
N ALA A 21 -24.31 36.33 21.53
CA ALA A 21 -24.94 35.23 20.82
C ALA A 21 -24.36 35.19 19.39
N LEU A 22 -23.31 34.39 19.20
CA LEU A 22 -22.83 34.05 17.88
C LEU A 22 -23.91 33.21 17.19
N PRO A 23 -24.40 33.59 16.01
CA PRO A 23 -25.20 32.68 15.20
C PRO A 23 -24.30 31.50 14.86
N ALA A 24 -24.69 30.31 15.32
CA ALA A 24 -24.17 29.05 14.85
C ALA A 24 -24.54 28.91 13.37
N PHE A 25 -23.75 29.52 12.49
CA PHE A 25 -23.69 29.13 11.10
C PHE A 25 -23.16 27.70 11.11
N ALA A 26 -24.08 26.74 11.07
CA ALA A 26 -23.83 25.40 10.60
C ALA A 26 -23.31 25.54 9.17
N ALA A 27 -22.01 25.76 9.03
CA ALA A 27 -21.28 25.60 7.80
C ALA A 27 -21.46 24.13 7.42
N ARG A 28 -22.46 23.89 6.57
CA ARG A 28 -22.66 22.63 5.87
C ARG A 28 -21.36 22.38 5.15
N ALA A 29 -20.48 21.58 5.77
CA ALA A 29 -19.18 21.25 5.23
C ALA A 29 -19.41 20.68 3.84
N LYS A 30 -19.18 21.52 2.82
CA LYS A 30 -19.12 21.05 1.44
C LYS A 30 -18.04 20.00 1.46
N LYS A 31 -18.42 18.74 1.26
CA LYS A 31 -17.47 17.65 1.02
C LYS A 31 -16.46 18.20 0.02
N PRO A 32 -15.16 18.24 0.35
CA PRO A 32 -14.16 18.76 -0.56
C PRO A 32 -14.32 17.98 -1.86
N ARG A 33 -14.75 18.68 -2.90
CA ARG A 33 -14.77 18.18 -4.26
C ARG A 33 -13.30 17.96 -4.56
N MET A 34 -12.85 16.71 -4.60
CA MET A 34 -11.48 16.35 -4.98
C MET A 34 -11.14 17.12 -6.26
N THR A 35 -10.34 18.17 -6.09
CA THR A 35 -9.60 18.79 -7.18
C THR A 35 -8.84 17.67 -7.86
N THR A 36 -8.92 17.62 -9.20
CA THR A 36 -8.27 16.65 -10.07
C THR A 36 -6.79 16.54 -9.72
N ASN A 37 -6.45 15.65 -8.79
CA ASN A 37 -5.08 15.23 -8.56
C ASN A 37 -4.64 14.55 -9.84
N SER A 38 -3.69 15.16 -10.55
CA SER A 38 -3.14 14.63 -11.79
C SER A 38 -2.57 13.25 -11.51
N CYS A 39 -3.15 12.22 -12.12
CA CYS A 39 -2.64 10.88 -12.00
C CYS A 39 -1.31 10.79 -12.76
N LEU A 40 -0.20 10.60 -12.04
CA LEU A 40 1.14 10.58 -12.64
C LEU A 40 1.34 9.32 -13.50
N LYS A 41 0.81 8.20 -13.02
CA LYS A 41 0.84 6.90 -13.71
C LYS A 41 -0.38 6.09 -13.29
N THR A 42 -0.95 5.34 -14.23
CA THR A 42 -2.07 4.43 -13.97
C THR A 42 -1.66 2.99 -14.23
N TRP A 43 -2.11 2.07 -13.36
CA TRP A 43 -2.10 0.64 -13.61
C TRP A 43 -3.53 0.11 -13.65
N HIS A 44 -3.77 -0.80 -14.59
CA HIS A 44 -4.99 -1.58 -14.67
C HIS A 44 -4.62 -3.02 -14.30
N ILE A 45 -5.09 -3.48 -13.16
CA ILE A 45 -4.76 -4.81 -12.63
C ILE A 45 -6.03 -5.65 -12.65
N GLU A 46 -5.97 -6.81 -13.29
CA GLU A 46 -7.14 -7.66 -13.49
C GLU A 46 -6.90 -9.08 -12.96
N ARG A 47 -7.99 -9.75 -12.60
CA ARG A 47 -7.96 -11.12 -12.08
C ARG A 47 -7.43 -12.10 -13.12
N HIS A 48 -7.79 -11.92 -14.38
CA HIS A 48 -7.46 -12.87 -15.44
C HIS A 48 -5.95 -12.88 -15.75
N THR A 49 -5.23 -11.81 -15.43
CA THR A 49 -3.76 -11.72 -15.56
C THR A 49 -3.03 -12.13 -14.29
N SER A 50 -3.74 -12.60 -13.26
CA SER A 50 -3.15 -12.96 -11.97
C SER A 50 -2.18 -14.13 -12.09
N PRO A 51 -0.91 -13.99 -11.67
CA PRO A 51 0.05 -15.09 -11.68
C PRO A 51 -0.32 -16.21 -10.69
N TRP A 52 -1.28 -15.95 -9.81
CA TRP A 52 -1.79 -16.86 -8.78
C TRP A 52 -2.98 -17.72 -9.25
N SER A 53 -3.55 -17.38 -10.41
CA SER A 53 -4.78 -18.00 -10.90
C SER A 53 -4.65 -19.51 -11.08
N GLY A 54 -5.51 -20.28 -10.41
CA GLY A 54 -5.54 -21.74 -10.48
C GLY A 54 -4.58 -22.46 -9.54
N LEU A 55 -3.78 -21.73 -8.73
CA LEU A 55 -2.89 -22.35 -7.75
C LEU A 55 -3.62 -22.76 -6.46
N THR A 56 -4.75 -22.12 -6.16
CA THR A 56 -5.47 -22.26 -4.90
C THR A 56 -6.82 -22.95 -5.14
N GLY A 57 -7.17 -23.92 -4.31
CA GLY A 57 -8.43 -24.69 -4.41
C GLY A 57 -9.38 -24.48 -3.22
N ASP A 58 -8.86 -23.89 -2.15
CA ASP A 58 -9.55 -23.64 -0.90
C ASP A 58 -8.97 -22.41 -0.20
N ALA A 59 -9.59 -22.01 0.91
CA ALA A 59 -9.17 -20.83 1.68
C ALA A 59 -7.78 -20.98 2.32
N ALA A 60 -7.37 -22.18 2.72
CA ALA A 60 -6.06 -22.41 3.33
C ALA A 60 -4.93 -22.32 2.30
N ALA A 61 -5.16 -22.85 1.09
CA ALA A 61 -4.27 -22.70 -0.05
C ALA A 61 -4.14 -21.23 -0.46
N GLU A 62 -5.25 -20.47 -0.49
CA GLU A 62 -5.22 -19.03 -0.75
C GLU A 62 -4.42 -18.28 0.31
N GLU A 63 -4.64 -18.58 1.59
CA GLU A 63 -3.88 -18.00 2.70
C GLU A 63 -2.38 -18.29 2.57
N ALA A 64 -1.99 -19.51 2.18
CA ALA A 64 -0.60 -19.88 2.00
C ALA A 64 0.12 -19.05 0.92
N THR A 65 -0.61 -18.55 -0.09
CA THR A 65 -0.02 -17.71 -1.13
C THR A 65 0.45 -16.35 -0.62
N PHE A 66 0.00 -15.91 0.56
CA PHE A 66 0.46 -14.65 1.15
C PHE A 66 1.94 -14.68 1.53
N THR A 67 2.57 -15.86 1.61
CA THR A 67 4.01 -16.00 1.73
C THR A 67 4.62 -16.45 0.40
N VAL A 68 5.49 -15.62 -0.17
CA VAL A 68 6.17 -15.88 -1.44
C VAL A 68 7.62 -16.21 -1.16
N ARG A 69 8.00 -17.47 -1.37
CA ARG A 69 9.33 -17.95 -1.01
C ARG A 69 10.39 -17.48 -1.99
N ALA A 70 11.53 -17.07 -1.48
CA ALA A 70 12.73 -16.81 -2.24
C ALA A 70 13.51 -18.10 -2.49
N VAL A 71 13.80 -18.41 -3.75
CA VAL A 71 14.54 -19.61 -4.17
C VAL A 71 15.76 -19.23 -4.99
N ARG A 72 16.87 -19.96 -4.78
CA ARG A 72 18.12 -19.74 -5.53
C ARG A 72 18.11 -20.33 -6.92
N GLN A 73 17.36 -21.42 -7.11
CA GLN A 73 17.31 -22.16 -8.36
C GLN A 73 15.93 -22.02 -8.98
N ARG A 74 15.92 -21.90 -10.30
CA ARG A 74 14.70 -21.94 -11.09
C ARG A 74 13.99 -23.27 -10.87
N PRO A 75 12.68 -23.29 -10.56
CA PRO A 75 11.91 -24.52 -10.54
C PRO A 75 12.05 -25.25 -11.89
N ALA A 76 12.09 -26.58 -11.85
CA ALA A 76 12.32 -27.42 -13.02
C ALA A 76 11.26 -27.22 -14.13
N ASP A 77 10.02 -26.89 -13.75
CA ASP A 77 8.88 -26.72 -14.66
C ASP A 77 8.31 -25.29 -14.56
N PRO A 78 9.04 -24.28 -15.05
CA PRO A 78 8.68 -22.88 -14.89
C PRO A 78 7.61 -22.49 -15.91
N ASN A 79 6.38 -22.22 -15.46
CA ASN A 79 5.45 -21.47 -16.28
C ASN A 79 5.89 -20.01 -16.29
N LEU A 80 6.19 -19.49 -17.49
CA LEU A 80 6.60 -18.11 -17.67
C LEU A 80 5.43 -17.20 -17.30
N ILE A 81 5.59 -16.46 -16.22
CA ILE A 81 4.73 -15.33 -15.91
C ILE A 81 5.19 -14.16 -16.79
N ALA A 82 4.23 -13.41 -17.35
CA ALA A 82 4.53 -12.16 -18.02
C ALA A 82 5.33 -11.24 -17.07
N GLN A 83 6.54 -10.88 -17.49
CA GLN A 83 7.37 -9.96 -16.71
C GLN A 83 6.85 -8.53 -16.86
N PRO A 84 7.01 -7.68 -15.83
CA PRO A 84 6.72 -6.25 -15.94
C PRO A 84 7.48 -5.60 -17.09
N SER A 85 6.91 -4.53 -17.63
CA SER A 85 7.58 -3.74 -18.67
C SER A 85 8.94 -3.22 -18.17
N GLY A 86 10.01 -3.41 -18.95
CA GLY A 86 11.37 -3.00 -18.59
C GLY A 86 12.23 -4.10 -17.97
N ILE A 87 11.71 -5.32 -17.79
CA ILE A 87 12.44 -6.48 -17.29
C ILE A 87 12.67 -7.46 -18.45
N ALA A 88 13.91 -7.88 -18.64
CA ALA A 88 14.24 -8.83 -19.69
C ALA A 88 13.58 -10.18 -19.40
N ALA A 89 13.00 -10.83 -20.43
CA ALA A 89 12.28 -12.10 -20.28
C ALA A 89 13.12 -13.24 -19.67
N ASN A 90 14.45 -13.12 -19.68
CA ASN A 90 15.38 -14.10 -19.12
C ASN A 90 15.78 -13.81 -17.68
N ASP A 91 15.43 -12.65 -17.12
CA ASP A 91 15.67 -12.38 -15.70
C ASP A 91 14.69 -13.23 -14.88
N PHE A 92 15.21 -14.22 -14.17
CA PHE A 92 14.43 -15.01 -13.24
C PHE A 92 14.05 -14.09 -12.06
N LEU A 93 12.88 -13.42 -12.07
CA LEU A 93 12.37 -12.62 -10.94
C LEU A 93 11.27 -13.33 -10.16
N LEU A 94 10.21 -13.72 -10.85
CA LEU A 94 9.03 -14.39 -10.30
C LEU A 94 8.64 -15.59 -11.17
N PHE A 95 8.33 -16.72 -10.52
CA PHE A 95 8.05 -17.98 -11.20
C PHE A 95 6.84 -18.64 -10.64
N ARG A 96 6.01 -19.12 -11.56
CA ARG A 96 4.91 -20.00 -11.26
C ARG A 96 5.34 -21.44 -11.50
N SER A 97 5.01 -22.31 -10.57
CA SER A 97 5.18 -23.76 -10.69
C SER A 97 3.84 -24.44 -10.40
N GLU A 98 3.24 -25.05 -11.41
CA GLU A 98 2.01 -25.85 -11.23
C GLU A 98 2.28 -27.06 -10.34
N LYS A 99 3.46 -27.67 -10.50
CA LYS A 99 3.85 -28.88 -9.77
C LYS A 99 3.87 -28.64 -8.26
N THR A 100 4.42 -27.51 -7.83
CA THR A 100 4.48 -27.12 -6.42
C THR A 100 3.32 -26.22 -6.02
N ARG A 101 2.40 -25.91 -6.95
CA ARG A 101 1.25 -25.00 -6.78
C ARG A 101 1.62 -23.69 -6.09
N ALA A 102 2.74 -23.09 -6.50
CA ALA A 102 3.29 -21.92 -5.82
C ALA A 102 3.87 -20.91 -6.81
N VAL A 103 3.86 -19.65 -6.41
CA VAL A 103 4.72 -18.62 -6.98
C VAL A 103 5.90 -18.40 -6.06
N VAL A 104 7.09 -18.28 -6.63
CA VAL A 104 8.35 -18.05 -5.92
C VAL A 104 9.08 -16.86 -6.53
N VAL A 105 9.92 -16.21 -5.73
CA VAL A 105 10.81 -15.13 -6.18
C VAL A 105 12.26 -15.59 -6.22
N ASN A 106 13.10 -14.89 -6.98
CA ASN A 106 14.53 -15.16 -7.00
C ASN A 106 15.24 -14.64 -5.76
N ALA A 107 15.88 -15.54 -5.01
CA ALA A 107 16.68 -15.22 -3.84
C ALA A 107 17.92 -14.35 -4.13
N GLN A 108 18.36 -14.27 -5.39
CA GLN A 108 19.39 -13.33 -5.80
C GLN A 108 18.91 -11.88 -5.69
N TYR A 109 17.61 -11.63 -5.88
CA TYR A 109 17.02 -10.30 -5.97
C TYR A 109 16.13 -9.94 -4.79
N PHE A 110 15.53 -10.93 -4.13
CA PHE A 110 14.56 -10.69 -3.06
C PHE A 110 14.76 -11.65 -1.88
N SER A 111 14.40 -11.21 -0.68
CA SER A 111 14.06 -12.11 0.42
C SER A 111 12.73 -12.82 0.16
N ASP A 112 12.32 -13.71 1.07
CA ASP A 112 10.90 -14.10 1.15
C ASP A 112 10.05 -12.82 1.18
N LEU A 113 8.95 -12.82 0.42
CA LEU A 113 8.00 -11.71 0.37
C LEU A 113 6.69 -12.09 1.04
N THR A 114 6.01 -11.10 1.60
CA THR A 114 4.65 -11.18 2.10
C THR A 114 3.75 -10.38 1.18
N ARG A 115 2.71 -11.01 0.63
CA ARG A 115 1.69 -10.30 -0.14
C ARG A 115 0.91 -9.39 0.81
N GLN A 116 0.48 -8.23 0.33
CA GLN A 116 -0.25 -7.24 1.12
C GLN A 116 -1.55 -6.88 0.43
N ASP A 117 -2.66 -6.93 1.17
CA ASP A 117 -3.98 -6.54 0.66
C ASP A 117 -4.24 -5.06 0.94
N ALA A 118 -4.10 -4.24 -0.10
CA ALA A 118 -4.26 -2.79 -0.02
C ALA A 118 -5.71 -2.33 -0.27
N THR A 119 -6.70 -3.24 -0.37
CA THR A 119 -8.11 -2.85 -0.62
C THR A 119 -8.89 -2.50 0.65
N GLY A 120 -8.21 -2.24 1.76
CA GLY A 120 -8.82 -1.84 3.03
C GLY A 120 -8.89 -2.95 4.10
N LYS A 121 -8.24 -4.09 3.89
CA LYS A 121 -8.01 -5.06 4.97
C LYS A 121 -6.85 -4.61 5.88
N PRO A 122 -6.78 -5.08 7.14
CA PRO A 122 -5.59 -4.91 7.94
C PRO A 122 -4.36 -5.47 7.22
N LEU A 123 -3.32 -4.65 7.11
CA LEU A 123 -2.06 -5.05 6.49
C LEU A 123 -1.37 -6.12 7.35
N ARG A 124 -0.83 -7.15 6.68
CA ARG A 124 -0.12 -8.25 7.36
C ARG A 124 1.24 -7.77 7.83
N ASN A 125 1.66 -8.19 9.02
CA ASN A 125 2.97 -7.83 9.59
C ASN A 125 3.26 -6.31 9.55
N GLY A 126 2.22 -5.49 9.77
CA GLY A 126 2.33 -4.03 9.69
C GLY A 126 2.69 -3.50 8.30
N GLY A 127 2.31 -4.23 7.24
CA GLY A 127 2.53 -3.86 5.84
C GLY A 127 3.94 -4.16 5.32
N PHE A 128 4.79 -4.87 6.07
CA PHE A 128 6.10 -5.27 5.59
C PHE A 128 5.97 -6.28 4.44
N ILE A 129 6.58 -5.96 3.30
CA ILE A 129 6.55 -6.83 2.12
C ILE A 129 7.76 -7.76 2.11
N GLY A 130 8.94 -7.29 2.50
CA GLY A 130 10.18 -8.04 2.35
C GLY A 130 11.33 -7.09 2.03
N ALA A 131 12.42 -7.64 1.49
CA ALA A 131 13.59 -6.85 1.11
C ALA A 131 14.08 -7.19 -0.31
N ALA A 132 14.42 -6.15 -1.07
CA ALA A 132 15.24 -6.25 -2.27
C ALA A 132 16.71 -6.38 -1.87
N THR A 133 17.47 -7.25 -2.54
CA THR A 133 18.90 -7.42 -2.28
C THR A 133 19.70 -6.27 -2.90
N PRO A 134 20.98 -6.08 -2.53
CA PRO A 134 21.85 -5.12 -3.22
C PRO A 134 21.95 -5.36 -4.74
N ALA A 135 21.80 -6.61 -5.20
CA ALA A 135 21.80 -6.91 -6.64
C ALA A 135 20.53 -6.38 -7.34
N ALA A 136 19.37 -6.45 -6.66
CA ALA A 136 18.14 -5.86 -7.16
C ALA A 136 18.21 -4.33 -7.16
N LEU A 137 18.70 -3.72 -6.09
CA LEU A 137 18.80 -2.27 -5.96
C LEU A 137 19.79 -1.62 -6.94
N LYS A 138 20.78 -2.37 -7.43
CA LYS A 138 21.65 -1.93 -8.53
C LYS A 138 20.95 -1.92 -9.89
N ARG A 139 19.85 -2.64 -10.04
CA ARG A 139 19.17 -2.87 -11.31
C ARG A 139 17.85 -2.12 -11.43
N TRP A 140 17.13 -1.94 -10.32
CA TRP A 140 15.80 -1.34 -10.29
C TRP A 140 15.74 -0.27 -9.21
N GLN A 141 15.14 0.88 -9.54
CA GLN A 141 14.86 1.94 -8.59
C GLN A 141 13.51 1.67 -7.92
N GLY A 142 13.11 2.54 -6.99
CA GLY A 142 11.88 2.36 -6.22
C GLY A 142 10.61 2.31 -7.09
N ALA A 143 10.59 3.05 -8.20
CA ALA A 143 9.45 3.09 -9.13
C ALA A 143 9.27 1.77 -9.89
N GLU A 144 10.36 1.15 -10.36
CA GLU A 144 10.33 -0.16 -11.02
C GLU A 144 9.97 -1.28 -10.04
N LEU A 145 10.50 -1.23 -8.81
CA LEU A 145 10.11 -2.17 -7.76
C LEU A 145 8.62 -2.06 -7.44
N LEU A 146 8.09 -0.85 -7.29
CA LEU A 146 6.65 -0.63 -7.10
C LEU A 146 5.82 -1.21 -8.25
N GLY A 147 6.21 -0.91 -9.49
CA GLY A 147 5.54 -1.44 -10.68
C GLY A 147 5.50 -2.97 -10.69
N LEU A 148 6.64 -3.61 -10.43
CA LEU A 148 6.74 -5.07 -10.30
C LEU A 148 5.80 -5.61 -9.21
N LEU A 149 5.82 -5.03 -8.01
CA LEU A 149 5.02 -5.52 -6.89
C LEU A 149 3.50 -5.40 -7.15
N LEU A 150 3.07 -4.36 -7.89
CA LEU A 150 1.67 -4.18 -8.29
C LEU A 150 1.27 -5.15 -9.40
N GLU A 151 2.03 -5.20 -10.49
CA GLU A 151 1.72 -6.00 -11.68
C GLU A 151 1.76 -7.51 -11.37
N GLN A 152 2.67 -7.92 -10.49
CA GLN A 152 2.78 -9.30 -10.01
C GLN A 152 1.86 -9.61 -8.82
N GLN A 153 1.06 -8.64 -8.38
CA GLN A 153 0.07 -8.79 -7.31
C GLN A 153 0.67 -9.29 -5.99
N ILE A 154 1.89 -8.84 -5.69
CA ILE A 154 2.46 -8.89 -4.34
C ILE A 154 1.75 -7.85 -3.48
N ILE A 155 1.50 -6.67 -4.04
CA ILE A 155 0.52 -5.72 -3.48
C ILE A 155 -0.81 -5.97 -4.20
N LEU A 156 -1.74 -6.64 -3.52
CA LEU A 156 -3.09 -6.86 -4.01
C LEU A 156 -3.88 -5.56 -3.93
N THR A 157 -4.50 -5.18 -5.05
CA THR A 157 -5.29 -3.94 -5.16
C THR A 157 -6.72 -4.18 -5.62
N TYR A 158 -7.14 -5.45 -5.79
CA TYR A 158 -8.53 -5.81 -6.03
C TYR A 158 -8.95 -7.01 -5.19
N ALA A 159 -10.24 -7.09 -4.87
CA ALA A 159 -10.83 -8.22 -4.16
C ALA A 159 -11.27 -9.33 -5.13
N HIS A 160 -12.10 -9.02 -6.14
CA HIS A 160 -12.68 -10.04 -7.03
C HIS A 160 -12.24 -9.91 -8.48
N LEU A 161 -12.40 -8.74 -9.12
CA LEU A 161 -12.26 -8.64 -10.59
C LEU A 161 -11.07 -7.83 -11.06
N GLU A 162 -11.03 -6.56 -10.66
CA GLU A 162 -10.09 -5.59 -11.25
C GLU A 162 -9.91 -4.39 -10.34
N SER A 163 -8.84 -3.65 -10.58
CA SER A 163 -8.59 -2.34 -10.00
C SER A 163 -7.96 -1.39 -11.01
N LYS A 164 -8.24 -0.11 -10.79
CA LYS A 164 -7.51 1.00 -11.40
C LYS A 164 -6.70 1.69 -10.31
N VAL A 165 -5.39 1.59 -10.39
CA VAL A 165 -4.44 2.17 -9.42
C VAL A 165 -3.83 3.42 -10.04
N CYS A 166 -3.77 4.49 -9.27
CA CYS A 166 -3.22 5.77 -9.65
C CYS A 166 -2.06 6.16 -8.73
N LEU A 167 -0.90 6.47 -9.32
CA LEU A 167 0.20 7.14 -8.64
C LEU A 167 -0.14 8.62 -8.50
N VAL A 168 -0.29 9.09 -7.26
CA VAL A 168 -0.62 10.49 -6.94
C VAL A 168 0.65 11.31 -6.83
N SER A 169 1.64 10.78 -6.12
CA SER A 169 2.93 11.43 -5.90
C SER A 169 4.02 10.37 -5.74
N ALA A 170 5.24 10.72 -6.09
CA ALA A 170 6.43 9.93 -5.81
C ALA A 170 7.59 10.85 -5.48
N THR A 171 8.33 10.55 -4.43
CA THR A 171 9.55 11.27 -4.04
C THR A 171 10.65 10.28 -3.67
N GLU A 172 11.89 10.70 -3.82
CA GLU A 172 13.05 9.94 -3.37
C GLU A 172 13.94 10.86 -2.55
N GLU A 173 13.92 10.68 -1.23
CA GLU A 173 14.61 11.54 -0.28
C GLU A 173 15.26 10.71 0.81
N GLY A 174 16.53 11.04 1.13
CA GLY A 174 17.28 10.32 2.16
C GLY A 174 17.47 8.83 1.86
N GLY A 175 17.51 8.46 0.57
CA GLY A 175 17.60 7.06 0.14
C GLY A 175 16.32 6.26 0.34
N VAL A 176 15.17 6.91 0.56
CA VAL A 176 13.87 6.24 0.63
C VAL A 176 12.98 6.74 -0.50
N TYR A 177 12.58 5.82 -1.37
CA TYR A 177 11.53 6.06 -2.34
C TYR A 177 10.17 5.95 -1.65
N ARG A 178 9.33 6.96 -1.80
CA ARG A 178 7.96 7.02 -1.27
C ARG A 178 6.99 7.30 -2.39
N ALA A 179 5.92 6.51 -2.47
CA ALA A 179 4.89 6.69 -3.48
C ALA A 179 3.51 6.63 -2.84
N GLU A 180 2.72 7.69 -3.02
CA GLU A 180 1.32 7.72 -2.62
C GLU A 180 0.45 7.20 -3.74
N LEU A 181 -0.33 6.16 -3.45
CA LEU A 181 -1.23 5.53 -4.41
C LEU A 181 -2.68 5.65 -3.95
N THR A 182 -3.56 5.86 -4.90
CA THR A 182 -5.01 5.77 -4.69
C THR A 182 -5.63 5.00 -5.83
N GLY A 183 -6.81 4.43 -5.64
CA GLY A 183 -7.47 3.72 -6.70
C GLY A 183 -8.86 3.28 -6.32
N GLU A 184 -9.44 2.51 -7.21
CA GLU A 184 -10.73 1.86 -7.01
C GLU A 184 -10.64 0.41 -7.46
N HIS A 185 -11.41 -0.46 -6.81
CA HIS A 185 -11.53 -1.86 -7.20
C HIS A 185 -12.99 -2.28 -7.33
N VAL A 186 -13.22 -3.25 -8.22
CA VAL A 186 -14.54 -3.79 -8.51
C VAL A 186 -14.72 -5.14 -7.83
N TYR A 187 -15.85 -5.32 -7.16
CA TYR A 187 -16.23 -6.58 -6.52
C TYR A 187 -17.73 -6.87 -6.60
N TYR A 188 -18.09 -8.13 -6.39
CA TYR A 188 -19.47 -8.63 -6.48
C TYR A 188 -19.85 -9.37 -5.20
N THR A 189 -21.01 -9.03 -4.64
CA THR A 189 -21.68 -9.82 -3.60
C THR A 189 -23.01 -10.33 -4.15
N ASN A 190 -23.93 -9.40 -4.41
CA ASN A 190 -25.20 -9.63 -5.15
C ASN A 190 -25.33 -8.70 -6.37
N ALA A 191 -24.50 -7.66 -6.45
CA ALA A 191 -24.46 -6.67 -7.51
C ALA A 191 -23.01 -6.18 -7.69
N ARG A 192 -22.75 -5.44 -8.76
CA ARG A 192 -21.45 -4.78 -9.01
C ARG A 192 -21.25 -3.66 -8.00
N ASN A 193 -20.14 -3.70 -7.28
CA ASN A 193 -19.72 -2.65 -6.35
C ASN A 193 -18.37 -2.09 -6.77
N VAL A 194 -18.14 -0.81 -6.46
CA VAL A 194 -16.86 -0.12 -6.63
C VAL A 194 -16.49 0.50 -5.30
N SER A 195 -15.28 0.23 -4.82
CA SER A 195 -14.76 0.82 -3.58
C SER A 195 -13.37 1.40 -3.79
N GLY A 196 -13.12 2.55 -3.16
CA GLY A 196 -11.84 3.25 -3.23
C GLY A 196 -10.84 2.72 -2.20
N PHE A 197 -9.56 2.88 -2.50
CA PHE A 197 -8.46 2.65 -1.56
C PHE A 197 -7.36 3.71 -1.70
N ARG A 198 -6.51 3.79 -0.69
CA ARG A 198 -5.29 4.59 -0.65
C ARG A 198 -4.25 3.88 0.21
N PHE A 199 -3.00 3.93 -0.20
CA PHE A 199 -1.87 3.43 0.58
C PHE A 199 -0.59 4.18 0.19
N LEU A 200 0.40 4.14 1.08
CA LEU A 200 1.75 4.62 0.82
C LEU A 200 2.67 3.41 0.61
N PHE A 201 3.44 3.39 -0.48
CA PHE A 201 4.55 2.47 -0.66
C PHE A 201 5.87 3.13 -0.28
N GLU A 202 6.72 2.39 0.43
CA GLU A 202 8.09 2.81 0.73
C GLU A 202 9.10 1.72 0.38
N ALA A 203 10.22 2.12 -0.24
CA ALA A 203 11.38 1.28 -0.48
C ALA A 203 12.66 2.01 -0.02
N ASP A 204 13.39 1.40 0.90
CA ASP A 204 14.65 1.92 1.42
C ASP A 204 15.82 1.38 0.59
N SER A 205 16.57 2.27 -0.06
CA SER A 205 17.69 1.92 -0.97
C SER A 205 18.94 1.40 -0.25
N GLN A 206 19.06 1.60 1.06
CA GLN A 206 20.22 1.12 1.83
C GLN A 206 19.98 -0.29 2.38
N THR A 207 18.79 -0.52 2.92
CA THR A 207 18.42 -1.78 3.56
C THR A 207 17.64 -2.71 2.63
N GLY A 208 17.12 -2.19 1.52
CA GLY A 208 16.26 -2.89 0.59
C GLY A 208 14.84 -3.15 1.10
N LYS A 209 14.51 -2.74 2.32
CA LYS A 209 13.21 -3.00 2.94
C LYS A 209 12.09 -2.32 2.17
N MET A 210 11.03 -3.07 1.90
CA MET A 210 9.84 -2.62 1.19
C MET A 210 8.61 -2.79 2.08
N ARG A 211 7.70 -1.81 2.06
CA ARG A 211 6.44 -1.87 2.81
C ARG A 211 5.33 -1.04 2.19
N VAL A 212 4.11 -1.35 2.61
CA VAL A 212 2.92 -0.51 2.42
C VAL A 212 2.38 -0.02 3.76
N ARG A 213 1.69 1.13 3.76
CA ARG A 213 1.05 1.73 4.94
C ARG A 213 -0.30 2.33 4.59
#